data_AF-A0A1T5B194-F1
#
_entry.id   AF-A0A1T5B194-F1
#
_cell.length_a   1.000
_cell.length_b   1.000
_cell.length_c   1.000
_cell.angle_alpha   90.00
_cell.angle_beta   90.00
_cell.angle_gamma   90.00
#
_symmetry.space_group_name_H-M   'P 1'
#
loop_
_entity.id
_entity.type
_entity.pdbx_description
1 polymer ?
#
loop_
_entity_poly.entity_id
_entity_poly.type
_entity_poly.pdbx_seq_one_letter_code
_entity_poly.pdbx_strand_id
1 'polypeptide(L)'
;MNFLKICCIAVIILLNSCATSMSPIMVHNTLPNYTKSRYLSQTDADKAVNAGGCKFLVKDRSYTAPVGLGTHNDLRNGARGIDEWVTLDKGNAYSLKSFKWVRVDQDGTTQLQLDFDTLLCE
;
A
#
# COMPACT_ATOMS: atom_id res chain seq x y z
N MET A 1 -3.46 -33.70 -34.42
CA MET A 1 -2.70 -33.48 -33.16
C MET A 1 -2.06 -32.10 -33.28
N ASN A 2 -2.71 -30.98 -32.90
CA ASN A 2 -2.29 -30.24 -31.69
C ASN A 2 -3.13 -28.97 -31.38
N PHE A 3 -4.35 -28.80 -31.90
CA PHE A 3 -5.15 -27.62 -31.50
C PHE A 3 -5.73 -27.71 -30.08
N LEU A 4 -6.00 -28.93 -29.60
CA LEU A 4 -6.56 -29.16 -28.26
C LEU A 4 -5.55 -28.87 -27.12
N LYS A 5 -4.23 -28.92 -27.40
CA LYS A 5 -3.18 -28.67 -26.39
C LYS A 5 -2.89 -27.18 -26.16
N ILE A 6 -3.12 -26.33 -27.17
CA ILE A 6 -2.83 -24.89 -27.09
C ILE A 6 -3.90 -24.17 -26.24
N CYS A 7 -5.16 -24.65 -26.27
CA CYS A 7 -6.26 -24.07 -25.50
C CYS A 7 -6.09 -24.24 -23.99
N CYS A 8 -5.50 -25.36 -23.53
CA CYS A 8 -5.34 -25.64 -22.10
C CYS A 8 -4.28 -24.77 -21.41
N ILE A 9 -3.30 -24.22 -22.13
CA ILE A 9 -2.23 -23.39 -21.55
C ILE A 9 -2.70 -21.95 -21.33
N ALA A 10 -3.58 -21.43 -22.19
CA ALA A 10 -4.14 -20.08 -22.04
C ALA A 10 -5.12 -19.94 -20.85
N VAL A 11 -5.80 -21.03 -20.47
CA VAL A 11 -6.79 -21.03 -19.38
C VAL A 11 -6.14 -20.97 -17.98
N ILE A 12 -4.91 -21.45 -17.82
CA ILE A 12 -4.22 -21.46 -16.51
C ILE A 12 -3.75 -20.05 -16.11
N ILE A 13 -3.54 -19.13 -17.06
CA ILE A 13 -3.05 -17.77 -16.80
C ILE A 13 -4.17 -16.85 -16.26
N LEU A 14 -5.45 -17.22 -16.43
CA LEU A 14 -6.60 -16.40 -16.03
C LEU A 14 -7.11 -16.66 -14.60
N LEU A 15 -6.51 -17.59 -13.84
CA LEU A 15 -7.01 -18.00 -12.53
C LEU A 15 -6.39 -17.27 -11.32
N ASN A 16 -5.46 -16.32 -11.54
CA ASN A 16 -4.75 -15.62 -10.45
C ASN A 16 -5.32 -14.24 -10.08
N SER A 17 -6.46 -13.80 -10.63
CA SER A 17 -6.97 -12.42 -10.44
C SER A 17 -7.94 -12.22 -9.28
N CYS A 18 -8.23 -13.23 -8.46
CA CYS A 18 -9.18 -13.12 -7.34
C CYS A 18 -8.52 -12.89 -5.97
N ALA A 19 -7.28 -12.37 -5.92
CA ALA A 19 -6.64 -12.08 -4.65
C ALA A 19 -7.31 -10.87 -3.97
N THR A 20 -7.99 -11.10 -2.84
CA THR A 20 -8.67 -10.07 -2.04
C THR A 20 -7.78 -9.39 -1.00
N SER A 21 -6.51 -9.84 -0.91
CA SER A 21 -5.48 -9.29 -0.03
C SER A 21 -4.08 -9.56 -0.58
N MET A 22 -3.08 -8.92 0.04
CA MET A 22 -1.67 -9.04 -0.31
C MET A 22 -0.85 -9.34 0.96
N SER A 23 0.21 -10.14 0.84
CA SER A 23 1.10 -10.44 1.97
C SER A 23 1.89 -9.21 2.43
N PRO A 24 2.35 -9.14 3.70
CA PRO A 24 3.11 -8.00 4.19
C PRO A 24 4.34 -7.63 3.36
N ILE A 25 5.12 -8.63 2.95
CA ILE A 25 6.32 -8.40 2.12
C ILE A 25 5.93 -7.78 0.77
N MET A 26 4.87 -8.29 0.15
CA MET A 26 4.40 -7.73 -1.12
C MET A 26 3.88 -6.30 -0.94
N VAL A 27 3.18 -5.98 0.15
CA VAL A 27 2.72 -4.61 0.42
C VAL A 27 3.90 -3.66 0.63
N HIS A 28 4.86 -4.02 1.47
CA HIS A 28 6.04 -3.19 1.73
C HIS A 28 6.90 -2.98 0.48
N ASN A 29 6.92 -3.93 -0.45
CA ASN A 29 7.64 -3.79 -1.72
C ASN A 29 6.85 -3.05 -2.80
N THR A 30 5.52 -3.10 -2.76
CA THR A 30 4.66 -2.58 -3.84
C THR A 30 4.16 -1.16 -3.55
N LEU A 31 3.68 -0.90 -2.33
CA LEU A 31 3.08 0.38 -1.96
C LEU A 31 4.02 1.58 -2.20
N PRO A 32 5.33 1.52 -1.85
CA PRO A 32 6.24 2.64 -2.09
C PRO A 32 6.40 3.01 -3.57
N ASN A 33 6.13 2.08 -4.49
CA ASN A 33 6.21 2.36 -5.94
C ASN A 33 4.98 3.14 -6.45
N TYR A 34 3.94 3.30 -5.64
CA TYR A 34 2.75 4.06 -5.98
C TYR A 34 2.67 5.41 -5.27
N THR A 35 3.51 5.66 -4.27
CA THR A 35 3.63 6.94 -3.57
C THR A 35 4.65 7.85 -4.24
N LYS A 36 4.43 9.16 -4.17
CA LYS A 36 5.45 10.18 -4.48
C LYS A 36 6.32 10.51 -3.27
N SER A 37 5.76 10.34 -2.07
CA SER A 37 6.45 10.58 -0.81
C SER A 37 7.52 9.52 -0.56
N ARG A 38 8.62 9.90 0.08
CA ARG A 38 9.70 8.97 0.43
C ARG A 38 9.21 7.97 1.47
N TYR A 39 9.30 6.69 1.16
CA TYR A 39 9.04 5.63 2.13
C TYR A 39 10.26 5.40 3.04
N LEU A 40 10.00 5.26 4.33
CA LEU A 40 10.95 4.77 5.33
C LEU A 40 10.32 3.61 6.09
N SER A 41 11.08 2.51 6.27
CA SER A 41 10.68 1.50 7.25
C SER A 41 10.62 2.13 8.64
N GLN A 42 9.85 1.57 9.57
CA GLN A 42 9.74 2.12 10.93
C GLN A 42 11.12 2.25 11.59
N THR A 43 11.95 1.21 11.45
CA THR A 43 13.33 1.21 11.95
C THR A 43 14.19 2.31 11.32
N ASP A 44 14.05 2.56 10.01
CA ASP A 44 14.83 3.60 9.33
C ASP A 44 14.31 5.01 9.67
N ALA A 45 13.00 5.16 9.86
CA ALA A 45 12.39 6.39 10.35
C ALA A 45 12.93 6.74 11.74
N ASP A 46 12.92 5.79 12.68
CA ASP A 46 13.45 5.99 14.03
C ASP A 46 14.95 6.35 14.01
N LYS A 47 15.75 5.64 13.21
CA LYS A 47 17.17 5.96 13.04
C LYS A 47 17.39 7.35 12.48
N ALA A 48 16.64 7.74 11.44
CA ALA A 48 16.79 9.05 10.81
C ALA A 48 16.36 10.19 11.73
N VAL A 49 15.31 9.99 12.53
CA VAL A 49 14.87 10.95 13.55
C VAL A 49 15.90 11.08 14.67
N ASN A 50 16.43 9.96 15.18
CA ASN A 50 17.46 9.98 16.22
C ASN A 50 18.78 10.60 15.73
N ALA A 51 19.09 10.47 14.43
CA ALA A 51 20.23 11.12 13.80
C ALA A 51 19.99 12.60 13.47
N GLY A 52 18.78 13.13 13.70
CA GLY A 52 18.40 14.52 13.41
C GLY A 52 18.06 14.81 11.95
N GLY A 53 18.14 13.83 11.04
CA GLY A 53 17.86 14.01 9.61
C GLY A 53 16.37 13.93 9.23
N CYS A 54 15.51 13.57 10.18
CA CYS A 54 14.05 13.60 10.02
C CYS A 54 13.37 14.08 11.30
N LYS A 55 12.11 14.50 11.17
CA LYS A 55 11.18 14.66 12.29
C LYS A 55 9.83 14.06 11.96
N PHE A 56 9.22 13.41 12.94
CA PHE A 56 7.81 13.06 12.87
C PHE A 56 6.96 14.34 12.87
N LEU A 57 5.98 14.41 11.98
CA LEU A 57 5.01 15.50 11.90
C LEU A 57 3.71 15.10 12.58
N VAL A 58 3.11 14.00 12.11
CA VAL A 58 1.92 13.38 12.71
C VAL A 58 2.15 11.88 12.77
N LYS A 59 1.83 11.30 13.94
CA LYS A 59 1.90 9.85 14.15
C LYS A 59 0.51 9.23 14.09
N ASP A 60 0.47 7.94 13.78
CA ASP A 60 -0.71 7.09 13.87
C ASP A 60 -1.89 7.60 13.03
N ARG A 61 -1.61 8.12 11.83
CA ARG A 61 -2.65 8.48 10.87
C ARG A 61 -3.32 7.21 10.38
N SER A 62 -4.64 7.14 10.55
CA SER A 62 -5.45 6.08 9.96
C SER A 62 -6.16 6.60 8.71
N TYR A 63 -6.02 5.87 7.61
CA TYR A 63 -6.65 6.18 6.34
C TYR A 63 -7.34 4.94 5.77
N THR A 64 -8.61 5.10 5.42
CA THR A 64 -9.39 4.08 4.71
C THR A 64 -9.43 4.44 3.24
N ALA A 65 -8.75 3.65 2.42
CA ALA A 65 -8.69 3.88 0.98
C ALA A 65 -10.05 3.61 0.33
N PRO A 66 -10.43 4.37 -0.71
CA PRO A 66 -11.53 3.99 -1.59
C PRO A 66 -11.31 2.58 -2.16
N VAL A 67 -12.39 1.79 -2.23
CA VAL A 67 -12.36 0.44 -2.81
C VAL A 67 -11.87 0.50 -4.25
N GLY A 68 -10.85 -0.29 -4.55
CA GLY A 68 -10.33 -0.52 -5.88
C GLY A 68 -10.82 -1.85 -6.47
N LEU A 69 -10.73 -1.98 -7.79
CA LEU A 69 -10.91 -3.27 -8.46
C LEU A 69 -9.63 -4.10 -8.31
N GLY A 70 -9.45 -4.69 -7.13
CA GLY A 70 -8.33 -5.54 -6.76
C GLY A 70 -7.23 -4.85 -5.95
N THR A 71 -6.35 -5.65 -5.36
CA THR A 71 -5.35 -5.21 -4.36
C THR A 71 -4.37 -4.15 -4.87
N HIS A 72 -3.99 -4.20 -6.15
CA HIS A 72 -3.14 -3.16 -6.74
C HIS A 72 -3.85 -1.80 -6.83
N ASN A 73 -5.14 -1.79 -7.18
CA ASN A 73 -5.91 -0.55 -7.21
C ASN A 73 -6.17 -0.02 -5.80
N ASP A 74 -6.41 -0.90 -4.83
CA ASP A 74 -6.48 -0.51 -3.42
C ASP A 74 -5.19 0.16 -2.96
N LEU A 75 -4.03 -0.42 -3.28
CA LEU A 75 -2.73 0.17 -2.93
C LEU A 75 -2.49 1.51 -3.64
N ARG A 76 -2.92 1.68 -4.90
CA ARG A 76 -2.83 2.98 -5.60
C ARG A 76 -3.71 4.04 -4.93
N ASN A 77 -4.93 3.68 -4.54
CA ASN A 77 -5.84 4.56 -3.80
C ASN A 77 -5.28 4.89 -2.40
N GLY A 78 -4.67 3.91 -1.74
CA GLY A 78 -3.94 4.05 -0.48
C GLY A 78 -2.76 5.03 -0.59
N ALA A 79 -1.91 4.81 -1.59
CA ALA A 79 -0.74 5.65 -1.87
C ALA A 79 -1.12 7.11 -2.14
N ARG A 80 -2.19 7.34 -2.91
CA ARG A 80 -2.70 8.70 -3.15
C ARG A 80 -3.11 9.39 -1.83
N GLY A 81 -3.81 8.68 -0.95
CA GLY A 81 -4.19 9.22 0.36
C GLY A 81 -2.98 9.51 1.26
N ILE A 82 -1.96 8.65 1.23
CA ILE A 82 -0.69 8.90 1.93
C ILE A 82 -0.06 10.21 1.41
N ASP A 83 0.08 10.37 0.10
CA ASP A 83 0.70 11.56 -0.50
C ASP A 83 -0.09 12.85 -0.19
N GLU A 84 -1.42 12.77 -0.20
CA GLU A 84 -2.29 13.87 0.21
C GLU A 84 -2.04 14.26 1.68
N TRP A 85 -2.01 13.29 2.60
CA TRP A 85 -1.76 13.56 4.02
C TRP A 85 -0.34 14.05 4.30
N VAL A 86 0.69 13.47 3.65
CA VAL A 86 2.08 13.94 3.75
C VAL A 86 2.17 15.40 3.31
N THR A 87 1.50 15.76 2.20
CA THR A 87 1.47 17.15 1.70
C THR A 87 0.75 18.08 2.67
N LEU A 88 -0.42 17.69 3.18
CA LEU A 88 -1.20 18.48 4.15
C LEU A 88 -0.42 18.74 5.45
N ASP A 89 0.38 17.77 5.88
CA ASP A 89 1.25 17.90 7.05
C ASP A 89 2.52 18.71 6.79
N LYS A 90 2.76 19.10 5.53
CA LYS A 90 3.99 19.77 5.08
C LYS A 90 5.22 18.88 5.24
N GLY A 91 5.05 17.58 5.04
CA GLY A 91 6.12 16.57 5.01
C GLY A 91 6.57 16.21 3.60
N ASN A 92 7.51 15.27 3.53
CA ASN A 92 8.00 14.68 2.29
C ASN A 92 8.24 13.16 2.39
N ALA A 93 8.00 12.57 3.55
CA ALA A 93 8.22 11.16 3.81
C ALA A 93 7.09 10.56 4.66
N TYR A 94 6.99 9.23 4.65
CA TYR A 94 6.04 8.48 5.46
C TYR A 94 6.65 7.17 5.95
N SER A 95 6.07 6.61 7.02
CA SER A 95 6.39 5.26 7.49
C SER A 95 5.12 4.45 7.71
N LEU A 96 5.02 3.29 7.04
CA LEU A 96 3.86 2.40 7.17
C LEU A 96 3.94 1.60 8.47
N LYS A 97 2.92 1.71 9.32
CA LYS A 97 2.82 0.99 10.60
C LYS A 97 2.06 -0.31 10.48
N SER A 98 0.85 -0.23 9.92
CA SER A 98 -0.03 -1.37 9.70
C SER A 98 -0.88 -1.17 8.47
N PHE A 99 -1.36 -2.29 7.94
CA PHE A 99 -2.34 -2.31 6.87
C PHE A 99 -3.26 -3.51 7.07
N LYS A 100 -4.50 -3.42 6.60
CA LYS A 100 -5.43 -4.55 6.54
C LYS A 100 -6.48 -4.36 5.46
N TRP A 101 -6.85 -5.44 4.82
CA TRP A 101 -8.05 -5.50 3.98
C TRP A 101 -9.23 -5.96 4.84
N VAL A 102 -10.25 -5.12 4.93
CA VAL A 102 -11.48 -5.41 5.68
C VAL A 102 -12.60 -5.69 4.69
N ARG A 103 -13.33 -6.79 4.86
CA ARG A 103 -14.51 -7.07 4.03
C ARG A 103 -15.63 -6.07 4.37
N VAL A 104 -16.19 -5.44 3.35
CA VAL A 104 -17.22 -4.38 3.51
C VAL A 104 -18.59 -4.76 2.99
N ASP A 105 -18.72 -5.88 2.29
CA ASP A 105 -20.01 -6.40 1.82
C ASP A 105 -20.11 -7.93 1.85
N GLN A 106 -21.29 -8.44 1.50
CA GLN A 106 -21.55 -9.88 1.41
C GLN A 106 -20.97 -10.51 0.15
N ASP A 107 -20.61 -9.72 -0.87
CA ASP A 107 -20.10 -10.20 -2.15
C ASP A 107 -18.58 -10.46 -2.13
N GLY A 108 -17.87 -9.97 -1.11
CA GLY A 108 -16.45 -10.21 -0.91
C GLY A 108 -15.55 -9.03 -1.26
N THR A 109 -16.14 -7.87 -1.49
CA THR A 109 -15.39 -6.62 -1.61
C THR A 109 -14.62 -6.37 -0.33
N THR A 110 -13.33 -6.07 -0.50
CA THR A 110 -12.46 -5.65 0.58
C THR A 110 -12.10 -4.18 0.43
N GLN A 111 -11.84 -3.54 1.56
CA GLN A 111 -11.39 -2.15 1.63
C GLN A 111 -10.08 -2.09 2.40
N LEU A 112 -9.09 -1.43 1.82
CA LEU A 112 -7.77 -1.28 2.43
C LEU A 112 -7.80 -0.16 3.48
N GLN A 113 -7.35 -0.49 4.69
CA GLN A 113 -7.07 0.45 5.77
C GLN A 113 -5.57 0.49 6.01
N LEU A 114 -5.02 1.69 6.18
CA LEU A 114 -3.60 1.98 6.35
C LEU A 114 -3.40 2.82 7.60
N ASP A 115 -2.43 2.43 8.44
CA ASP A 115 -1.94 3.28 9.52
C ASP A 115 -0.48 3.64 9.26
N PHE A 116 -0.16 4.93 9.32
CA PHE A 116 1.17 5.43 8.97
C PHE A 116 1.52 6.72 9.71
N ASP A 117 2.81 7.02 9.77
CA ASP A 117 3.35 8.28 10.25
C ASP A 117 3.76 9.16 9.07
N THR A 118 3.65 10.48 9.23
CA THR A 118 4.20 11.47 8.28
C THR A 118 5.45 12.10 8.86
N LEU A 119 6.43 12.34 8.00
CA LEU A 119 7.73 12.86 8.38
C LEU A 119 8.14 14.00 7.45
N LEU A 120 8.92 14.92 7.99
CA LEU A 120 9.75 15.82 7.22
C LEU A 120 11.21 15.39 7.40
N CYS A 121 11.86 15.03 6.31
CA CYS A 121 13.26 14.67 6.25
C CYS A 121 14.04 15.67 5.42
N GLU A 122 15.32 15.83 5.76
CA GLU A 122 16.29 16.60 4.98
C GLU A 122 16.69 15.90 3.68
#